data_AF-A0A7Z9VE94-F1
#
_entry.id   AF-A0A7Z9VE94-F1
#
_cell.length_a   1.000
_cell.length_b   1.000
_cell.length_c   1.000
_cell.angle_alpha   90.00
_cell.angle_beta   90.00
_cell.angle_gamma   90.00
#
_symmetry.space_group_name_H-M   'P 1'
#
loop_
_entity.id
_entity.type
_entity.pdbx_description
1 polymer ?
#
loop_
_entity_poly.entity_id
_entity_poly.type
_entity_poly.pdbx_seq_one_letter_code
_entity_poly.pdbx_strand_id
1 'polypeptide(L)' 'MTTGKRILIVEDDTTLLEMLSDQLQLHEEFSTVGVTSAAEA' A
#
# COMPACT_ATOMS: atom_id res chain seq x y z
N MET A 1 12.77 16.42 2.32
CA MET A 1 12.45 14.99 2.18
C MET A 1 11.44 14.64 3.26
N THR A 2 10.16 14.78 2.98
CA THR A 2 9.11 14.31 3.89
C THR A 2 9.15 12.79 3.82
N THR A 3 9.72 12.13 4.83
CA THR A 3 9.57 10.68 4.99
C THR A 3 8.10 10.39 5.21
N GLY A 4 7.40 10.03 4.13
CA GLY A 4 6.02 9.60 4.20
C GLY A 4 5.85 8.41 5.14
N LYS A 5 4.69 8.32 5.79
CA LYS A 5 4.34 7.19 6.65
C LYS A 5 4.28 5.92 5.80
N ARG A 6 5.00 4.88 6.24
CA ARG A 6 5.05 3.60 5.54
C ARG A 6 3.85 2.75 5.94
N ILE A 7 3.13 2.23 4.95
CA ILE A 7 1.95 1.39 5.12
C ILE A 7 2.21 0.07 4.39
N LEU A 8 2.03 -1.05 5.10
CA LEU A 8 1.94 -2.37 4.50
C LEU A 8 0.46 -2.73 4.32
N ILE A 9 0.06 -3.09 3.11
CA ILE A 9 -1.28 -3.55 2.78
C ILE A 9 -1.17 -5.03 2.45
N VAL A 10 -1.92 -5.86 3.19
CA VAL A 10 -2.02 -7.30 2.93
C VAL A 10 -3.45 -7.55 2.47
N GLU A 11 -3.63 -7.90 1.21
CA GLU A 11 -4.95 -8.08 0.60
C GLU A 11 -4.86 -9.15 -0.51
N ASP A 12 -5.67 -10.21 -0.43
CA ASP A 12 -5.61 -11.35 -1.35
C ASP A 12 -6.27 -11.06 -2.72
N ASP A 13 -7.09 -10.01 -2.80
CA ASP A 13 -7.60 -9.47 -4.07
C ASP A 13 -6.66 -8.38 -4.63
N THR A 14 -6.02 -8.68 -5.77
CA THR A 14 -5.10 -7.77 -6.46
C THR A 14 -5.76 -6.47 -6.93
N THR A 15 -7.03 -6.52 -7.34
CA THR A 15 -7.77 -5.34 -7.80
C THR A 15 -7.99 -4.38 -6.64
N LEU A 16 -8.38 -4.91 -5.48
CA LEU A 16 -8.58 -4.11 -4.27
C LEU A 16 -7.25 -3.55 -3.76
N LEU A 17 -6.18 -4.35 -3.80
CA LEU A 17 -4.84 -3.95 -3.39
C LEU A 17 -4.30 -2.77 -4.22
N GLU A 18 -4.46 -2.82 -5.54
CA GLU A 18 -4.08 -1.74 -6.46
C GLU A 18 -4.89 -0.48 -6.19
N MET A 19 -6.22 -0.60 -6.10
CA MET A 19 -7.10 0.54 -5.80
C MET A 19 -6.73 1.23 -4.47
N LEU A 20 -6.47 0.47 -3.41
CA LEU A 20 -6.07 1.02 -2.10
C LEU A 20 -4.71 1.71 -2.15
N SER A 21 -3.76 1.11 -2.87
CA SER A 21 -2.41 1.66 -3.04
C SER A 21 -2.46 3.00 -3.77
N ASP A 22 -3.22 3.09 -4.85
CA ASP A 22 -3.40 4.31 -5.64
C ASP A 22 -4.03 5.43 -4.81
N GLN A 23 -5.10 5.11 -4.06
CA GLN A 23 -5.76 6.10 -3.20
C GLN A 23 -4.84 6.64 -2.11
N LEU A 24 -4.03 5.80 -1.48
CA LEU A 24 -3.10 6.22 -0.43
C LEU A 24 -1.94 7.05 -1.00
N GLN A 25 -1.45 6.72 -2.18
CA GLN A 25 -0.34 7.44 -2.82
C GLN A 25 -0.74 8.85 -3.25
N LEU A 26 -2.02 9.11 -3.55
CA LEU A 26 -2.55 10.45 -3.85
C LEU A 26 -2.37 11.45 -2.70
N HIS A 27 -2.30 10.98 -1.45
CA HIS A 27 -2.14 11.86 -0.30
C HIS A 27 -0.71 12.39 -0.13
N GLU A 28 0.27 11.92 -0.92
CA GLU A 28 1.72 12.26 -0.88
C GLU A 28 2.41 12.11 0.49
N GLU A 29 1.65 11.76 1.54
CA GLU A 29 2.09 11.47 2.90
C GLU A 29 2.38 9.98 3.08
N PHE A 30 1.83 9.10 2.24
CA PHE A 30 1.93 7.65 2.42
C PHE A 30 2.81 6.99 1.37
N SER A 31 3.63 6.06 1.82
CA SER A 31 4.35 5.11 0.97
C SER A 31 3.80 3.72 1.26
N THR A 32 3.17 3.12 0.27
CA THR A 32 2.50 1.82 0.38
C THR A 32 3.38 0.70 -0.17
N VAL A 33 3.33 -0.45 0.50
CA VAL A 33 3.82 -1.73 0.00
C VAL A 33 2.63 -2.68 0.05
N GLY A 34 2.21 -3.16 -1.11
CA GLY A 34 1.11 -4.11 -1.23
C GLY A 34 1.63 -5.53 -1.40
N VAL A 35 1.09 -6.47 -0.64
CA VAL A 35 1.35 -7.90 -0.76
C VAL A 35 0.05 -8.68 -0.78
N THR A 36 0.00 -9.80 -1.49
CA THR A 36 -1.20 -10.65 -1.57
C THR A 36 -1.28 -11.66 -0.43
N SER A 37 -0.21 -11.78 0.35
CA SER A 37 -0.11 -12.69 1.49
C SER A 37 0.84 -12.12 2.54
N ALA A 38 0.51 -12.34 3.82
CA ALA A 38 1.39 -11.96 4.93
C ALA A 38 2.74 -12.68 4.90
N ALA A 39 2.87 -13.79 4.16
CA ALA A 39 4.14 -14.49 3.98
C ALA A 39 5.11 -13.76 3.04
N GLU A 40 4.62 -12.79 2.26
CA GLU A 40 5.39 -12.02 1.26
C GLU A 40 5.84 -10.65 1.79
N ALA A 41 5.50 -10.34 3.06
CA ALA A 41 5.77 -9.08 3.74
C ALA A 41 7.20 -8.97 4.31
#